data_AF-A0A348TW31-F1
#
_entry.id   AF-A0A348TW31-F1
#
_cell.length_a   1.000
_cell.length_b   1.000
_cell.length_c   1.000
_cell.angle_alpha   90.00
_cell.angle_beta   90.00
_cell.angle_gamma   90.00
#
_symmetry.space_group_name_H-M   'P 1'
#
loop_
_entity.id
_entity.type
_entity.pdbx_description
1 polymer ?
#
loop_
_entity_poly.entity_id
_entity_poly.type
_entity_poly.pdbx_seq_one_letter_code
_entity_poly.pdbx_strand_id
1 'polypeptide(L)' 'PKPYEALKALTRTNSAITASSIADFIDTLDVNDAIKAELKQITPSNYIGQVKS' A
#
# COMPACT_ATOMS: atom_id res chain seq x y z
N PRO A 1 -7.34 -2.78 -14.70
CA PRO A 1 -7.35 -2.15 -13.36
C PRO A 1 -6.73 -0.74 -13.39
N LYS A 2 -7.22 0.19 -12.54
CA LYS A 2 -6.71 1.58 -12.42
C LYS A 2 -6.06 1.79 -11.03
N PRO A 3 -4.74 1.54 -10.88
CA PRO A 3 -4.07 1.51 -9.57
C PRO A 3 -4.18 2.84 -8.81
N TYR A 4 -4.06 3.95 -9.54
CA TYR A 4 -4.13 5.30 -8.98
C TYR A 4 -5.50 5.63 -8.37
N GLU A 5 -6.60 5.16 -8.99
CA GLU A 5 -7.96 5.42 -8.49
C GLU A 5 -8.25 4.61 -7.22
N ALA A 6 -7.76 3.37 -7.13
CA ALA A 6 -7.87 2.54 -5.94
C ALA A 6 -7.12 3.17 -4.75
N LEU A 7 -5.89 3.66 -4.96
CA LEU A 7 -5.12 4.35 -3.94
C LEU A 7 -5.77 5.66 -3.47
N LYS A 8 -6.40 6.39 -4.40
CA LYS A 8 -7.13 7.63 -4.09
C LYS A 8 -8.39 7.38 -3.26
N ALA A 9 -9.01 6.20 -3.36
CA ALA A 9 -10.11 5.81 -2.50
C ALA A 9 -9.67 5.60 -1.05
N LEU A 10 -8.48 5.02 -0.84
CA LEU A 10 -7.92 4.76 0.50
C LEU A 10 -7.63 6.06 1.27
N THR A 11 -7.12 7.09 0.60
CA THR A 11 -6.69 8.35 1.26
C THR A 11 -7.83 9.35 1.51
N ARG A 12 -9.05 9.05 1.06
CA ARG A 12 -10.23 9.94 1.17
C ARG A 12 -11.12 9.70 2.39
N THR A 13 -10.83 8.69 3.21
CA THR A 13 -11.69 8.27 4.33
C THR A 13 -11.61 9.15 5.57
N ASN A 14 -10.82 10.24 5.58
CA ASN A 14 -10.58 11.12 6.74
C ASN A 14 -10.18 10.35 8.02
N SER A 15 -9.75 9.10 7.88
CA SER A 15 -9.37 8.20 8.97
C SER A 15 -7.85 8.10 8.99
N ALA A 16 -7.28 7.91 10.18
CA ALA A 16 -5.84 7.73 10.32
C ALA A 16 -5.40 6.50 9.50
N ILE A 17 -4.46 6.72 8.58
CA ILE A 17 -3.85 5.62 7.84
C ILE A 17 -2.89 4.89 8.77
N THR A 18 -3.20 3.65 9.08
CA THR A 18 -2.41 2.75 9.92
C THR A 18 -1.87 1.58 9.09
N ALA A 19 -0.92 0.83 9.65
CA ALA A 19 -0.43 -0.40 9.02
C ALA A 19 -1.58 -1.39 8.71
N SER A 20 -2.56 -1.51 9.62
CA SER A 20 -3.75 -2.34 9.41
C SER A 20 -4.57 -1.86 8.22
N SER A 21 -4.89 -0.57 8.14
CA SER A 21 -5.70 -0.04 7.04
C SER A 21 -5.03 -0.18 5.67
N ILE A 22 -3.69 -0.14 5.64
CA ILE A 22 -2.91 -0.40 4.42
C ILE A 22 -2.95 -1.89 4.05
N ALA A 23 -2.80 -2.78 5.03
CA ALA A 23 -2.86 -4.22 4.81
C ALA A 23 -4.25 -4.65 4.27
N ASP A 24 -5.32 -4.14 4.88
CA ASP A 24 -6.71 -4.39 4.45
C ASP A 24 -6.93 -3.91 3.01
N PHE A 25 -6.39 -2.74 2.65
CA PHE A 25 -6.45 -2.24 1.28
C PHE A 25 -5.71 -3.15 0.29
N ILE A 26 -4.49 -3.60 0.63
CA ILE A 26 -3.70 -4.51 -0.23
C ILE A 26 -4.48 -5.80 -0.50
N ASP A 27 -5.23 -6.30 0.47
CA ASP A 27 -6.05 -7.51 0.30
C ASP A 27 -7.18 -7.34 -0.72
N THR A 28 -7.70 -6.12 -0.88
CA THR A 28 -8.72 -5.80 -1.91
C THR A 28 -8.17 -5.74 -3.35
N LEU A 29 -6.84 -5.74 -3.54
CA LEU A 29 -6.24 -5.65 -4.87
C LEU A 29 -6.40 -6.96 -5.64
N ASP A 30 -6.82 -6.85 -6.90
CA ASP A 30 -6.86 -7.97 -7.85
C ASP A 30 -5.48 -8.17 -8.48
N VAL A 31 -4.55 -8.67 -7.65
CA VAL A 31 -3.17 -9.01 -8.01
C VAL A 31 -2.79 -10.33 -7.34
N ASN A 32 -1.72 -10.97 -7.82
CA ASN A 32 -1.28 -12.25 -7.26
C ASN A 32 -0.76 -12.11 -5.81
N ASP A 33 -0.76 -13.23 -5.08
CA ASP A 33 -0.40 -13.25 -3.66
C ASP A 33 1.07 -12.90 -3.40
N ALA A 34 1.97 -13.19 -4.34
CA ALA A 34 3.39 -12.82 -4.23
C ALA A 34 3.57 -11.29 -4.20
N ILE A 35 2.84 -10.57 -5.06
CA ILE A 35 2.83 -9.11 -5.08
C ILE A 35 2.16 -8.56 -3.82
N LYS A 36 1.07 -9.16 -3.34
CA LYS A 36 0.46 -8.75 -2.06
C LYS A 36 1.43 -8.92 -0.89
N ALA A 37 2.18 -10.02 -0.86
CA ALA A 37 3.17 -10.28 0.17
C ALA A 37 4.30 -9.24 0.15
N GLU A 38 4.82 -8.90 -1.03
CA GLU A 38 5.83 -7.86 -1.20
C GLU A 38 5.31 -6.48 -0.74
N LEU A 39 4.10 -6.09 -1.16
CA LEU A 39 3.48 -4.83 -0.76
C LEU A 39 3.29 -4.73 0.76
N LYS A 40 2.96 -5.83 1.44
CA LYS A 40 2.81 -5.87 2.91
C LYS A 40 4.13 -5.74 3.67
N GLN A 41 5.28 -5.91 3.03
CA GLN A 41 6.59 -5.65 3.64
C GLN A 41 6.99 -4.17 3.58
N ILE A 42 6.29 -3.34 2.81
CA ILE A 42 6.59 -1.91 2.69
C ILE A 42 6.16 -1.19 3.99
N THR A 43 7.09 -0.42 4.55
CA THR A 43 6.91 0.41 5.74
C THR A 43 7.37 1.84 5.43
N PRO A 44 6.91 2.85 6.19
CA PRO A 44 7.42 4.21 6.04
C PRO A 44 8.94 4.33 6.19
N SER A 45 9.55 3.44 6.98
CA SER A 45 11.00 3.43 7.21
C SER A 45 11.81 2.81 6.06
N ASN A 46 11.24 1.88 5.29
CA ASN A 46 11.93 1.24 4.17
C ASN A 46 11.53 1.80 2.79
N TYR A 47 10.44 2.58 2.72
CA TYR A 47 10.01 3.27 1.50
C TYR A 47 10.69 4.64 1.32
N ILE A 48 12.03 4.64 1.31
CA ILE A 48 12.88 5.85 1.24
C ILE A 48 13.49 6.10 -0.16
N GLY A 49 13.18 5.24 -1.14
CA GLY A 49 13.71 5.32 -2.49
C GLY A 49 15.17 4.86 -2.61
N GLN A 50 15.91 5.37 -3.60
CA GLN A 50 17.34 5.10 -3.72
C GLN A 50 18.11 5.92 -2.68
N VAL A 51 18.54 5.28 -1.59
CA VAL A 51 19.59 5.83 -0.72
C VAL A 51 20.90 5.74 -1.50
N LYS A 52 21.21 6.78 -2.28
CA LYS A 52 22.55 6.89 -2.87
C LYS A 52 23.52 7.25 -1.75
N SER A 53 24.56 6.43 -1.61
CA SER A 53 25.79 6.78 -0.88
C SER A 53 26.66 7.68 -1.73
#